data_AF-A0A8T7B6W4-F1
#
_entry.id   AF-A0A8T7B6W4-F1
#
_cell.length_a   1.000
_cell.length_b   1.000
_cell.length_c   1.000
_cell.angle_alpha   90.00
_cell.angle_beta   90.00
_cell.angle_gamma   90.00
#
_symmetry.space_group_name_H-M   'P 1'
#
loop_
_entity.id
_entity.type
_entity.pdbx_description
1 polymer ?
#
loop_
_entity_poly.entity_id
_entity_poly.type
_entity_poly.pdbx_seq_one_letter_code
_entity_poly.pdbx_strand_id
1 'polypeptide(L)'
;MQTYEKMGAFYLGKTVDVEQDKVTDELVLYDAKDLTTHGVIIGMTGSGKTGLGVGLIEEAALDKVPVIAIDPKGDLGNLLLTFPEFKGEQFEPWVNARQAEDKGQSVADYASEQAQFWQKGLDSWGQDGERVQRLKDSAEFTIYTPGSDAGVPISVLNSFAAPSDAVRNDADAYREHLQSTTTGVLTLLGIDADPLTSREHILISNVLDHMWQQGRDLGIEELIGAIQQPPMKKIGVMAVDDVFPAKDRFKLAMQINNLLASPGFEAWRQGVALDAQKLLYTDSGKPRVSVISIAHLNDNERMFFVTLLLSELVGWMRSQAGTSS
;
A
#
# COMPACT_ATOMS: atom_id res chain seq x y z
N MET A 1 -20.26 -20.54 24.06
CA MET A 1 -19.31 -19.78 23.22
C MET A 1 -19.58 -18.31 23.47
N GLN A 2 -18.65 -17.59 24.09
CA GLN A 2 -18.74 -16.13 24.14
C GLN A 2 -18.60 -15.63 22.71
N THR A 3 -19.64 -14.97 22.21
CA THR A 3 -19.70 -14.45 20.85
C THR A 3 -18.90 -13.16 20.82
N TYR A 4 -17.63 -13.22 20.39
CA TYR A 4 -16.80 -12.03 20.18
C TYR A 4 -16.99 -11.40 18.79
N GLU A 5 -17.71 -12.08 17.90
CA GLU A 5 -18.09 -11.55 16.59
C GLU A 5 -19.19 -10.49 16.74
N LYS A 6 -18.78 -9.26 17.04
CA LYS A 6 -19.66 -8.10 17.19
C LYS A 6 -19.12 -6.98 16.30
N MET A 7 -19.97 -6.52 15.37
CA MET A 7 -19.66 -5.39 14.48
C MET A 7 -19.12 -4.18 15.29
N GLY A 8 -17.98 -3.67 14.86
CA GLY A 8 -17.26 -2.55 15.47
C GLY A 8 -16.44 -2.91 16.71
N ALA A 9 -16.29 -4.19 17.04
CA ALA A 9 -15.52 -4.66 18.18
C ALA A 9 -14.50 -5.71 17.75
N PHE A 10 -13.22 -5.32 17.68
CA PHE A 10 -12.13 -6.18 17.22
C PHE A 10 -11.64 -7.07 18.36
N TYR A 11 -11.57 -8.38 18.11
CA TYR A 11 -11.04 -9.34 19.08
C TYR A 11 -9.50 -9.32 19.08
N LEU A 12 -8.90 -8.86 20.19
CA LEU A 12 -7.43 -8.77 20.33
C LEU A 12 -6.85 -9.84 21.27
N GLY A 13 -7.65 -10.84 21.65
CA GLY A 13 -7.23 -11.91 22.55
C GLY A 13 -7.88 -11.82 23.92
N LYS A 14 -7.12 -12.16 24.97
CA LYS A 14 -7.61 -12.32 26.35
C LYS A 14 -6.77 -11.52 27.32
N THR A 15 -7.34 -11.12 28.45
CA THR A 15 -6.58 -10.41 29.50
C THR A 15 -5.58 -11.35 30.18
N VAL A 16 -4.50 -10.77 30.69
CA VAL A 16 -3.48 -11.50 31.46
C VAL A 16 -3.53 -11.01 32.90
N ASP A 17 -3.68 -11.93 33.84
CA ASP A 17 -3.42 -11.68 35.25
C ASP A 17 -1.90 -11.58 35.43
N VAL A 18 -1.42 -10.35 35.63
CA VAL A 18 0.01 -10.03 35.75
C VAL A 18 0.63 -10.61 37.02
N GLU A 19 -0.14 -10.76 38.09
CA GLU A 19 0.37 -11.32 39.35
C GLU A 19 0.56 -12.84 39.24
N GLN A 20 -0.32 -13.50 38.51
CA GLN A 20 -0.30 -14.95 38.33
C GLN A 20 0.45 -15.42 37.08
N ASP A 21 0.81 -14.48 36.19
CA ASP A 21 1.36 -14.74 34.86
C ASP A 21 0.49 -15.73 34.06
N LYS A 22 -0.83 -15.50 34.08
CA LYS A 22 -1.82 -16.38 33.47
C LYS A 22 -2.80 -15.63 32.60
N VAL A 23 -3.03 -16.16 31.41
CA VAL A 23 -4.13 -15.74 30.54
C VAL A 23 -5.46 -16.10 31.21
N THR A 24 -6.37 -15.14 31.31
CA THR A 24 -7.73 -15.34 31.83
C THR A 24 -8.70 -15.68 30.69
N ASP A 25 -9.96 -16.00 31.00
CA ASP A 25 -10.99 -16.18 29.97
C ASP A 25 -11.71 -14.88 29.57
N GLU A 26 -11.30 -13.73 30.11
CA GLU A 26 -11.87 -12.43 29.76
C GLU A 26 -11.32 -11.94 28.41
N LEU A 27 -12.22 -11.71 27.45
CA LEU A 27 -11.86 -11.28 26.10
C LEU A 27 -11.52 -9.79 26.06
N VAL A 28 -10.54 -9.44 25.25
CA VAL A 28 -10.20 -8.06 24.89
C VAL A 28 -10.90 -7.73 23.58
N LEU A 29 -11.97 -6.94 23.66
CA LEU A 29 -12.71 -6.43 22.51
C LEU A 29 -12.44 -4.93 22.36
N TYR A 30 -11.69 -4.56 21.33
CA TYR A 30 -11.28 -3.19 21.07
C TYR A 30 -12.32 -2.46 20.21
N ASP A 31 -12.71 -1.23 20.59
CA ASP A 31 -13.67 -0.44 19.81
C ASP A 31 -13.00 0.05 18.52
N ALA A 32 -13.49 -0.42 17.37
CA ALA A 32 -12.92 -0.06 16.08
C ALA A 32 -12.99 1.45 15.79
N LYS A 33 -13.90 2.18 16.46
CA LYS A 33 -14.00 3.65 16.32
C LYS A 33 -12.76 4.37 16.85
N ASP A 34 -12.04 3.79 17.80
CA ASP A 34 -10.80 4.38 18.32
C ASP A 34 -9.69 4.40 17.25
N LEU A 35 -9.79 3.56 16.21
CA LEU A 35 -8.85 3.55 15.08
C LEU A 35 -9.06 4.71 14.09
N THR A 36 -10.11 5.52 14.26
CA THR A 36 -10.37 6.69 13.39
C THR A 36 -9.44 7.88 13.68
N THR A 37 -8.73 7.87 14.82
CA THR A 37 -7.85 8.95 15.27
C THR A 37 -6.36 8.59 15.28
N HIS A 38 -5.96 7.65 14.41
CA HIS A 38 -4.59 7.12 14.26
C HIS A 38 -4.16 6.21 15.42
N GLY A 39 -3.27 5.26 15.13
CA GLY A 39 -2.73 4.33 16.13
C GLY A 39 -1.25 4.05 15.90
N VAL A 40 -0.55 3.65 16.97
CA VAL A 40 0.86 3.27 16.91
C VAL A 40 1.12 2.00 17.73
N ILE A 41 1.81 1.03 17.14
CA ILE A 41 2.23 -0.21 17.82
C ILE A 41 3.74 -0.13 18.06
N ILE A 42 4.15 -0.16 19.32
CA ILE A 42 5.56 -0.02 19.74
C ILE A 42 6.01 -1.28 20.48
N GLY A 43 7.22 -1.75 20.20
CA GLY A 43 7.80 -2.94 20.84
C GLY A 43 9.11 -3.38 20.21
N MET A 44 9.88 -4.21 20.91
CA MET A 44 11.15 -4.76 20.41
C MET A 44 10.93 -5.88 19.38
N THR A 45 11.97 -6.27 18.64
CA THR A 45 11.88 -7.44 17.74
C THR A 45 11.45 -8.68 18.52
N GLY A 46 10.52 -9.46 17.97
CA GLY A 46 9.95 -10.64 18.65
C GLY A 46 8.87 -10.33 19.69
N SER A 47 8.54 -9.06 19.97
CA SER A 47 7.51 -8.71 20.96
C SER A 47 6.06 -8.84 20.46
N GLY A 48 5.83 -9.45 19.29
CA GLY A 48 4.48 -9.63 18.74
C GLY A 48 3.88 -8.45 17.96
N LYS A 49 4.65 -7.40 17.62
CA LYS A 49 4.13 -6.23 16.86
C LYS A 49 3.42 -6.62 15.56
N THR A 50 4.09 -7.43 14.71
CA THR A 50 3.50 -7.89 13.44
C THR A 50 2.26 -8.76 13.71
N GLY A 51 2.30 -9.61 14.73
CA GLY A 51 1.16 -10.44 15.12
C GLY A 51 -0.07 -9.61 15.51
N LEU A 52 0.11 -8.56 16.31
CA LEU A 52 -0.98 -7.64 16.65
C LEU A 52 -1.50 -6.90 15.41
N GLY A 53 -0.60 -6.46 14.52
CA GLY A 53 -0.98 -5.82 13.26
C GLY A 53 -1.80 -6.74 12.34
N VAL A 54 -1.35 -7.99 12.19
CA VAL A 54 -2.08 -9.03 11.44
C VAL A 54 -3.46 -9.26 12.04
N GLY A 55 -3.56 -9.43 13.36
CA GLY A 55 -4.85 -9.58 14.04
C GLY A 55 -5.79 -8.40 13.77
N LEU A 56 -5.30 -7.15 13.87
CA LEU A 56 -6.10 -5.96 13.54
C LEU A 56 -6.60 -5.96 12.08
N ILE A 57 -5.76 -6.41 11.14
CA ILE A 57 -6.15 -6.51 9.72
C ILE A 57 -7.21 -7.59 9.51
N GLU A 58 -7.08 -8.73 10.18
CA GLU A 58 -8.06 -9.83 10.12
C GLU A 58 -9.42 -9.41 10.71
N GLU A 59 -9.42 -8.74 11.86
CA GLU A 59 -10.65 -8.22 12.49
C GLU A 59 -11.31 -7.14 11.61
N ALA A 60 -10.52 -6.23 11.03
CA ALA A 60 -11.03 -5.24 10.07
C ALA A 60 -11.68 -5.92 8.85
N ALA A 61 -11.03 -6.95 8.31
CA ALA A 61 -11.57 -7.71 7.18
C ALA A 61 -12.87 -8.43 7.54
N LEU A 62 -12.99 -9.02 8.73
CA LEU A 62 -14.22 -9.66 9.21
C LEU A 62 -15.38 -8.66 9.35
N ASP A 63 -15.08 -7.44 9.79
CA ASP A 63 -16.02 -6.31 9.86
C ASP A 63 -16.25 -5.61 8.50
N LYS A 64 -15.69 -6.16 7.41
CA LYS A 64 -15.80 -5.66 6.04
C LYS A 64 -15.20 -4.26 5.84
N VAL A 65 -14.23 -3.89 6.68
CA VAL A 65 -13.43 -2.68 6.52
C VAL A 65 -12.25 -3.00 5.60
N PRO A 66 -12.09 -2.29 4.47
CA PRO A 66 -10.96 -2.52 3.58
C PRO A 66 -9.65 -2.04 4.20
N VAL A 67 -8.54 -2.66 3.80
CA VAL A 67 -7.21 -2.39 4.34
C VAL A 67 -6.22 -2.19 3.19
N ILE A 68 -5.39 -1.16 3.30
CA ILE A 68 -4.15 -1.04 2.52
C ILE A 68 -2.99 -1.16 3.52
N ALA A 69 -2.18 -2.21 3.37
CA ALA A 69 -1.06 -2.50 4.25
C ALA A 69 0.26 -2.37 3.48
N ILE A 70 1.04 -1.32 3.76
CA ILE A 70 2.36 -1.13 3.15
C ILE A 70 3.37 -2.03 3.87
N ASP A 71 3.94 -2.99 3.15
CA ASP A 71 4.82 -4.02 3.68
C ASP A 71 6.27 -3.85 3.20
N PRO A 72 7.12 -3.17 3.99
CA PRO A 72 8.54 -3.01 3.67
C PRO A 72 9.39 -4.26 4.00
N LYS A 73 8.84 -5.25 4.73
CA LYS A 73 9.58 -6.43 5.19
C LYS A 73 9.25 -7.71 4.41
N GLY A 74 8.10 -7.74 3.76
CA GLY A 74 7.60 -8.89 3.01
C GLY A 74 6.95 -9.96 3.90
N ASP A 75 6.63 -9.66 5.16
CA ASP A 75 6.05 -10.63 6.11
C ASP A 75 4.51 -10.61 6.13
N LEU A 76 3.86 -9.60 5.55
CA LEU A 76 2.39 -9.53 5.49
C LEU A 76 1.78 -10.42 4.40
N GLY A 77 2.60 -10.94 3.48
CA GLY A 77 2.15 -11.95 2.51
C GLY A 77 1.58 -13.21 3.17
N ASN A 78 1.95 -13.47 4.44
CA ASN A 78 1.43 -14.58 5.24
C ASN A 78 -0.09 -14.50 5.48
N LEU A 79 -0.72 -13.32 5.34
CA LEU A 79 -2.18 -13.15 5.41
C LEU A 79 -2.92 -14.00 4.36
N LEU A 80 -2.26 -14.38 3.26
CA LEU A 80 -2.85 -15.23 2.23
C LEU A 80 -2.70 -16.73 2.52
N LEU A 81 -1.95 -17.11 3.56
CA LEU A 81 -1.77 -18.50 4.00
C LEU A 81 -2.88 -18.92 4.98
N THR A 82 -4.13 -18.72 4.57
CA THR A 82 -5.33 -19.06 5.35
C THR A 82 -5.96 -20.37 4.84
N PHE A 83 -5.89 -21.41 5.67
CA PHE A 83 -6.32 -22.78 5.32
C PHE A 83 -7.43 -23.28 6.28
N PRO A 84 -8.72 -23.03 5.95
CA PRO A 84 -9.86 -23.41 6.81
C PRO A 84 -9.96 -24.90 7.12
N GLU A 85 -9.50 -25.75 6.21
CA GLU A 85 -9.61 -27.21 6.36
C GLU A 85 -8.43 -27.83 7.12
N PHE A 86 -7.36 -27.05 7.39
CA PHE A 86 -6.13 -27.51 8.03
C PHE A 86 -5.57 -28.82 7.45
N LYS A 87 -5.57 -28.93 6.13
CA LYS A 87 -5.03 -30.10 5.41
C LYS A 87 -3.53 -29.96 5.16
N GLY A 88 -2.76 -31.00 5.46
CA GLY A 88 -1.30 -30.99 5.32
C GLY A 88 -0.83 -30.60 3.92
N GLU A 89 -1.55 -31.01 2.88
CA GLU A 89 -1.25 -30.70 1.47
C GLU A 89 -1.29 -29.20 1.17
N GLN A 90 -2.06 -28.42 1.94
CA GLN A 90 -2.11 -26.96 1.80
C GLN A 90 -0.89 -26.27 2.42
N PHE A 91 -0.25 -26.90 3.41
CA PHE A 91 0.96 -26.42 4.07
C PHE A 91 2.24 -26.88 3.37
N GLU A 92 2.20 -28.02 2.67
CA GLU A 92 3.37 -28.66 2.05
C GLU A 92 4.24 -27.72 1.17
N PRO A 93 3.67 -26.84 0.33
CA PRO A 93 4.48 -25.92 -0.49
C PRO A 93 5.22 -24.85 0.32
N TRP A 94 4.80 -24.60 1.56
CA TRP A 94 5.23 -23.47 2.39
C TRP A 94 6.14 -23.90 3.54
N VAL A 95 6.16 -25.19 3.88
CA VAL A 95 7.04 -25.69 4.94
C VAL A 95 8.49 -25.79 4.46
N ASN A 96 9.41 -25.66 5.42
CA ASN A 96 10.83 -25.74 5.14
C ASN A 96 11.30 -27.20 5.10
N ALA A 97 11.69 -27.68 3.91
CA ALA A 97 12.15 -29.07 3.72
C ALA A 97 13.35 -29.45 4.63
N ARG A 98 14.24 -28.50 4.94
CA ARG A 98 15.37 -28.74 5.84
C ARG A 98 14.92 -28.96 7.29
N GLN A 99 13.88 -28.25 7.74
CA GLN A 99 13.33 -28.48 9.08
C GLN A 99 12.64 -29.85 9.19
N ALA A 100 12.02 -30.32 8.10
CA ALA A 100 11.50 -31.69 8.03
C ALA A 100 12.64 -32.72 8.11
N GLU A 101 13.73 -32.51 7.37
CA GLU A 101 14.93 -33.37 7.40
C GLU A 101 15.60 -33.40 8.78
N ASP A 102 15.78 -32.24 9.43
CA ASP A 102 16.36 -32.13 10.77
C ASP A 102 15.52 -32.89 11.83
N LYS A 103 14.21 -33.03 11.61
CA LYS A 103 13.29 -33.84 12.43
C LYS A 103 13.20 -35.31 12.00
N GLY A 104 13.88 -35.71 10.94
CA GLY A 104 13.82 -37.08 10.40
C GLY A 104 12.45 -37.44 9.79
N GLN A 105 11.71 -36.45 9.29
CA GLN A 105 10.37 -36.59 8.73
C GLN A 105 10.37 -36.34 7.22
N SER A 106 9.38 -36.88 6.51
CA SER A 106 9.10 -36.43 5.14
C SER A 106 8.49 -35.03 5.15
N VAL A 107 8.58 -34.30 4.03
CA VAL A 107 7.99 -32.96 3.91
C VAL A 107 6.47 -33.00 4.12
N ALA A 108 5.79 -34.02 3.58
CA ALA A 108 4.35 -34.22 3.73
C ALA A 108 3.92 -34.52 5.19
N ASP A 109 4.70 -35.34 5.91
CA ASP A 109 4.45 -35.63 7.32
C ASP A 109 4.65 -34.36 8.17
N TYR A 110 5.72 -33.60 7.91
CA TYR A 110 5.99 -32.33 8.58
C TYR A 110 4.90 -31.29 8.30
N ALA A 111 4.41 -31.19 7.06
CA ALA A 111 3.30 -30.31 6.69
C ALA A 111 2.00 -30.69 7.42
N SER A 112 1.70 -31.98 7.53
CA SER A 112 0.55 -32.48 8.30
C SER A 112 0.70 -32.18 9.80
N GLU A 113 1.90 -32.29 10.36
CA GLU A 113 2.20 -31.87 11.74
C GLU A 113 1.97 -30.36 11.92
N GLN A 114 2.44 -29.52 10.98
CA GLN A 114 2.22 -28.07 11.03
C GLN A 114 0.74 -27.71 10.97
N ALA A 115 -0.03 -28.37 10.09
CA ALA A 115 -1.46 -28.13 9.97
C ALA A 115 -2.21 -28.42 11.30
N GLN A 116 -1.89 -29.55 11.95
CA GLN A 116 -2.44 -29.90 13.26
C GLN A 116 -1.99 -28.94 14.37
N PHE A 117 -0.74 -28.47 14.33
CA PHE A 117 -0.21 -27.51 15.28
C PHE A 117 -1.01 -26.19 15.22
N TRP A 118 -1.22 -25.66 14.01
CA TRP A 118 -2.01 -24.44 13.81
C TRP A 118 -3.47 -24.60 14.21
N GLN A 119 -4.10 -25.73 13.84
CA GLN A 119 -5.48 -26.03 14.24
C GLN A 119 -5.65 -26.03 15.75
N LYS A 120 -4.81 -26.78 16.48
CA LYS A 120 -4.85 -26.84 17.96
C LYS A 120 -4.59 -25.47 18.59
N GLY A 121 -3.68 -24.70 18.01
CA GLY A 121 -3.37 -23.34 18.43
C GLY A 121 -4.61 -22.45 18.37
N LEU A 122 -5.28 -22.38 17.22
CA LEU A 122 -6.49 -21.59 17.03
C LEU A 122 -7.66 -22.08 17.89
N ASP A 123 -7.87 -23.40 17.97
CA ASP A 123 -8.91 -24.00 18.81
C ASP A 123 -8.75 -23.61 20.29
N SER A 124 -7.50 -23.51 20.79
CA SER A 124 -7.23 -23.08 22.17
C SER A 124 -7.65 -21.64 22.46
N TRP A 125 -7.76 -20.81 21.42
CA TRP A 125 -8.28 -19.44 21.47
C TRP A 125 -9.76 -19.35 21.05
N GLY A 126 -10.43 -20.48 20.86
CA GLY A 126 -11.83 -20.54 20.45
C GLY A 126 -12.06 -20.08 19.01
N GLN A 127 -11.06 -20.21 18.14
CA GLN A 127 -11.14 -19.90 16.72
C GLN A 127 -11.08 -21.20 15.92
N ASP A 128 -12.12 -21.49 15.14
CA ASP A 128 -12.23 -22.72 14.35
C ASP A 128 -12.00 -22.46 12.86
N GLY A 129 -11.99 -23.55 12.07
CA GLY A 129 -11.90 -23.46 10.61
C GLY A 129 -13.05 -22.68 9.97
N GLU A 130 -14.23 -22.65 10.60
CA GLU A 130 -15.37 -21.87 10.12
C GLU A 130 -15.07 -20.36 10.20
N ARG A 131 -14.42 -19.90 11.28
CA ARG A 131 -13.94 -18.51 11.38
C ARG A 131 -12.91 -18.19 10.31
N VAL A 132 -11.95 -19.07 10.07
CA VAL A 132 -10.95 -18.88 8.99
C VAL A 132 -11.63 -18.79 7.62
N GLN A 133 -12.68 -19.59 7.39
CA GLN A 133 -13.48 -19.49 6.17
C GLN A 133 -14.23 -18.15 6.09
N ARG A 134 -14.85 -17.70 7.19
CA ARG A 134 -15.52 -16.38 7.26
C ARG A 134 -14.56 -15.24 6.92
N LEU A 135 -13.32 -15.28 7.40
CA LEU A 135 -12.28 -14.30 7.08
C LEU A 135 -11.98 -14.27 5.57
N LYS A 136 -11.80 -15.43 4.94
CA LYS A 136 -11.57 -15.51 3.48
C LYS A 136 -12.74 -14.99 2.66
N ASP A 137 -13.95 -15.22 3.16
CA ASP A 137 -15.17 -14.82 2.48
C ASP A 137 -15.50 -13.33 2.68
N SER A 138 -15.04 -12.71 3.77
CA SER A 138 -15.38 -11.33 4.12
C SER A 138 -14.65 -10.29 3.26
N ALA A 139 -13.39 -10.54 2.87
CA ALA A 139 -12.58 -9.63 2.05
C ALA A 139 -11.80 -10.38 0.95
N GLU A 140 -11.37 -9.67 -0.09
CA GLU A 140 -10.43 -10.19 -1.08
C GLU A 140 -9.00 -9.81 -0.68
N PHE A 141 -8.15 -10.80 -0.45
CA PHE A 141 -6.75 -10.59 -0.07
C PHE A 141 -5.90 -10.58 -1.33
N THR A 142 -5.11 -9.52 -1.53
CA THR A 142 -4.26 -9.38 -2.72
C THR A 142 -2.91 -8.82 -2.35
N ILE A 143 -1.84 -9.46 -2.84
CA ILE A 143 -0.48 -8.95 -2.74
C ILE A 143 -0.18 -8.18 -4.01
N TYR A 144 0.05 -6.87 -3.85
CA TYR A 144 0.48 -6.00 -4.92
C TYR A 144 1.99 -5.74 -4.84
N THR A 145 2.64 -5.74 -5.99
CA THR A 145 4.09 -5.59 -6.13
C THR A 145 4.41 -4.51 -7.17
N PRO A 146 4.47 -3.22 -6.80
CA PRO A 146 4.90 -2.17 -7.74
C PRO A 146 6.31 -2.45 -8.24
N GLY A 147 6.52 -2.31 -9.56
CA GLY A 147 7.83 -2.58 -10.18
C GLY A 147 8.27 -4.05 -10.20
N SER A 148 7.37 -5.01 -9.93
CA SER A 148 7.65 -6.45 -9.99
C SER A 148 6.40 -7.25 -10.39
N ASP A 149 6.61 -8.40 -11.01
CA ASP A 149 5.58 -9.38 -11.40
C ASP A 149 5.45 -10.57 -10.42
N ALA A 150 6.08 -10.48 -9.24
CA ALA A 150 6.00 -11.53 -8.22
C ALA A 150 4.60 -11.68 -7.59
N GLY A 151 3.82 -10.59 -7.56
CA GLY A 151 2.41 -10.55 -7.18
C GLY A 151 1.57 -9.88 -8.26
N VAL A 152 0.54 -9.12 -7.88
CA VAL A 152 -0.22 -8.29 -8.82
C VAL A 152 0.56 -6.98 -9.06
N PRO A 153 1.02 -6.69 -10.30
CA PRO A 153 1.76 -5.46 -10.54
C PRO A 153 0.85 -4.23 -10.41
N ILE A 154 1.42 -3.10 -10.00
CA ILE A 154 0.76 -1.79 -10.01
C ILE A 154 1.44 -0.89 -11.04
N SER A 155 0.63 -0.38 -11.97
CA SER A 155 1.02 0.62 -12.94
C SER A 155 0.90 2.02 -12.35
N VAL A 156 1.99 2.79 -12.44
CA VAL A 156 2.06 4.19 -11.97
C VAL A 156 1.91 5.20 -13.12
N LEU A 157 1.58 4.76 -14.34
CA LEU A 157 1.48 5.65 -15.49
C LEU A 157 0.31 6.64 -15.41
N ASN A 158 -0.77 6.27 -14.72
CA ASN A 158 -1.91 7.17 -14.51
C ASN A 158 -1.66 8.23 -13.42
N SER A 159 -0.52 8.18 -12.72
CA SER A 159 -0.20 9.11 -11.62
C SER A 159 0.01 10.57 -12.05
N PHE A 160 0.02 10.85 -13.35
CA PHE A 160 0.13 12.19 -13.93
C PHE A 160 -1.19 12.68 -14.58
N ALA A 161 -2.25 11.89 -14.48
CA ALA A 161 -3.58 12.32 -14.88
C ALA A 161 -4.01 13.57 -14.11
N ALA A 162 -4.86 14.38 -14.71
CA ALA A 162 -5.42 15.53 -14.01
C ALA A 162 -6.23 15.03 -12.81
N PRO A 163 -6.07 15.62 -11.62
CA PRO A 163 -6.85 15.22 -10.48
C PRO A 163 -8.34 15.50 -10.72
N SER A 164 -9.20 14.79 -9.99
CA SER A 164 -10.66 14.94 -10.09
C SER A 164 -11.11 16.39 -9.86
N ASP A 165 -12.30 16.74 -10.36
CA ASP A 165 -12.90 18.07 -10.15
C ASP A 165 -13.00 18.44 -8.67
N ALA A 166 -13.27 17.46 -7.80
CA ALA A 166 -13.33 17.68 -6.36
C ALA A 166 -11.98 18.20 -5.82
N VAL A 167 -10.87 17.60 -6.24
CA VAL A 167 -9.52 18.03 -5.85
C VAL A 167 -9.13 19.33 -6.55
N ARG A 168 -9.46 19.52 -7.83
CA ARG A 168 -9.13 20.76 -8.57
C ARG A 168 -9.85 22.00 -8.05
N ASN A 169 -11.06 21.82 -7.52
CA ASN A 169 -11.86 22.92 -6.97
C ASN A 169 -11.50 23.27 -5.52
N ASP A 170 -10.65 22.46 -4.86
CA ASP A 170 -10.07 22.76 -3.55
C ASP A 170 -8.62 23.24 -3.72
N ALA A 171 -8.39 24.53 -3.47
CA ALA A 171 -7.09 25.16 -3.74
C ALA A 171 -5.93 24.58 -2.93
N ASP A 172 -6.18 24.16 -1.68
CA ASP A 172 -5.15 23.60 -0.82
C ASP A 172 -4.88 22.15 -1.23
N ALA A 173 -5.95 21.39 -1.50
CA ALA A 173 -5.81 20.00 -1.95
C ALA A 173 -5.11 19.89 -3.30
N TYR A 174 -5.46 20.76 -4.23
CA TYR A 174 -4.83 20.83 -5.54
C TYR A 174 -3.33 21.14 -5.44
N ARG A 175 -2.96 22.13 -4.61
CA ARG A 175 -1.55 22.53 -4.42
C ARG A 175 -0.73 21.39 -3.81
N GLU A 176 -1.27 20.73 -2.79
CA GLU A 176 -0.63 19.58 -2.15
C GLU A 176 -0.43 18.43 -3.14
N HIS A 177 -1.46 18.10 -3.93
CA HIS A 177 -1.38 17.06 -4.95
C HIS A 177 -0.32 17.39 -6.02
N LEU A 178 -0.30 18.63 -6.52
CA LEU A 178 0.69 19.11 -7.47
C LEU A 178 2.13 18.99 -6.93
N GLN A 179 2.34 19.43 -5.69
CA GLN A 179 3.65 19.38 -5.06
C GLN A 179 4.12 17.94 -4.84
N SER A 180 3.26 17.08 -4.31
CA SER A 180 3.59 15.67 -4.04
C SER A 180 3.87 14.90 -5.32
N THR A 181 3.08 15.08 -6.37
CA THR A 181 3.31 14.46 -7.69
C THR A 181 4.65 14.92 -8.28
N THR A 182 4.95 16.21 -8.21
CA THR A 182 6.23 16.76 -8.71
C THR A 182 7.43 16.21 -7.93
N THR A 183 7.33 16.19 -6.60
CA THR A 183 8.38 15.64 -5.73
C THR A 183 8.62 14.16 -6.01
N GLY A 184 7.55 13.37 -6.15
CA GLY A 184 7.63 11.95 -6.51
C GLY A 184 8.45 11.72 -7.78
N VAL A 185 8.16 12.45 -8.86
CA VAL A 185 8.93 12.36 -10.12
C VAL A 185 10.41 12.61 -9.91
N LEU A 186 10.76 13.66 -9.16
CA LEU A 186 12.16 14.03 -8.95
C LEU A 186 12.89 13.02 -8.06
N THR A 187 12.23 12.52 -7.01
CA THR A 187 12.79 11.45 -6.16
C THR A 187 13.11 10.19 -6.97
N LEU A 188 12.23 9.81 -7.91
CA LEU A 188 12.48 8.67 -8.78
C LEU A 188 13.70 8.84 -9.69
N LEU A 189 13.98 10.07 -10.11
CA LEU A 189 15.19 10.43 -10.86
C LEU A 189 16.44 10.52 -9.98
N GLY A 190 16.31 10.31 -8.67
CA GLY A 190 17.38 10.52 -7.68
C GLY A 190 17.73 11.99 -7.49
N ILE A 191 16.79 12.90 -7.76
CA ILE A 191 16.95 14.34 -7.58
C ILE A 191 16.27 14.74 -6.27
N ASP A 192 17.08 15.10 -5.28
CA ASP A 192 16.60 15.73 -4.05
C ASP A 192 16.34 17.22 -4.34
N ALA A 193 15.06 17.57 -4.49
CA ALA A 193 14.64 18.88 -4.96
C ALA A 193 13.81 19.60 -3.90
N ASP A 194 14.31 20.74 -3.45
CA ASP A 194 13.53 21.67 -2.63
C ASP A 194 12.41 22.30 -3.48
N PRO A 195 11.12 22.18 -3.08
CA PRO A 195 10.00 22.69 -3.87
C PRO A 195 10.01 24.20 -4.15
N LEU A 196 10.75 24.99 -3.37
CA LEU A 196 10.79 26.45 -3.49
C LEU A 196 11.95 26.95 -4.34
N THR A 197 13.03 26.17 -4.45
CA THR A 197 14.29 26.64 -5.04
C THR A 197 14.82 25.76 -6.17
N SER A 198 14.39 24.50 -6.28
CA SER A 198 14.78 23.64 -7.40
C SER A 198 14.14 24.10 -8.70
N ARG A 199 14.97 24.33 -9.71
CA ARG A 199 14.52 24.72 -11.06
C ARG A 199 13.75 23.58 -11.74
N GLU A 200 14.13 22.34 -11.47
CA GLU A 200 13.45 21.13 -11.93
C GLU A 200 12.04 21.04 -11.35
N HIS A 201 11.91 21.22 -10.03
CA HIS A 201 10.61 21.20 -9.34
C HIS A 201 9.70 22.32 -9.82
N ILE A 202 10.23 23.54 -9.88
CA ILE A 202 9.49 24.71 -10.36
C ILE A 202 9.00 24.48 -11.79
N LEU A 203 9.83 23.95 -12.71
CA LEU A 203 9.40 23.70 -14.08
C LEU A 203 8.30 22.63 -14.15
N ILE A 204 8.52 21.46 -13.55
CA ILE A 204 7.58 20.33 -13.63
C ILE A 204 6.24 20.71 -13.00
N SER A 205 6.24 21.34 -11.83
CA SER A 205 5.01 21.79 -11.16
C SER A 205 4.23 22.81 -12.01
N ASN A 206 4.91 23.76 -12.66
CA ASN A 206 4.22 24.70 -13.55
C ASN A 206 3.67 24.02 -14.82
N VAL A 207 4.37 23.00 -15.35
CA VAL A 207 3.90 22.22 -16.51
C VAL A 207 2.64 21.43 -16.16
N LEU A 208 2.66 20.73 -15.02
CA LEU A 208 1.51 19.97 -14.53
C LEU A 208 0.33 20.91 -14.23
N ASP A 209 0.56 22.03 -13.52
CA ASP A 209 -0.46 23.04 -13.24
C ASP A 209 -1.14 23.54 -14.51
N HIS A 210 -0.35 23.98 -15.50
CA HIS A 210 -0.86 24.50 -16.76
C HIS A 210 -1.78 23.52 -17.49
N MET A 211 -1.44 22.22 -17.46
CA MET A 211 -2.18 21.16 -18.14
C MET A 211 -3.43 20.74 -17.36
N TRP A 212 -3.32 20.58 -16.05
CA TRP A 212 -4.42 20.16 -15.19
C TRP A 212 -5.50 21.25 -15.03
N GLN A 213 -5.13 22.53 -15.05
CA GLN A 213 -6.09 23.65 -15.10
C GLN A 213 -6.96 23.61 -16.37
N GLN A 214 -6.47 22.99 -17.44
CA GLN A 214 -7.23 22.76 -18.67
C GLN A 214 -7.99 21.43 -18.67
N GLY A 215 -7.93 20.66 -17.57
CA GLY A 215 -8.50 19.31 -17.48
C GLY A 215 -7.85 18.32 -18.42
N ARG A 216 -6.57 18.55 -18.78
CA ARG A 216 -5.81 17.65 -19.63
C ARG A 216 -4.95 16.75 -18.77
N ASP A 217 -5.15 15.44 -18.93
CA ASP A 217 -4.23 14.44 -18.44
C ASP A 217 -2.86 14.60 -19.12
N LEU A 218 -1.80 14.20 -18.41
CA LEU A 218 -0.46 14.24 -18.96
C LEU A 218 0.15 12.84 -18.89
N GLY A 219 0.45 12.25 -20.04
CA GLY A 219 1.30 11.06 -20.08
C GLY A 219 2.76 11.41 -19.76
N ILE A 220 3.56 10.42 -19.34
CA ILE A 220 5.00 10.66 -19.10
C ILE A 220 5.75 11.11 -20.37
N GLU A 221 5.32 10.63 -21.55
CA GLU A 221 5.84 11.07 -22.85
C GLU A 221 5.51 12.54 -23.13
N GLU A 222 4.28 12.95 -22.82
CA GLU A 222 3.84 14.34 -22.97
C GLU A 222 4.54 15.26 -21.97
N LEU A 223 4.81 14.78 -20.75
CA LEU A 223 5.62 15.49 -19.77
C LEU A 223 7.05 15.72 -20.28
N ILE A 224 7.69 14.70 -20.86
CA ILE A 224 9.02 14.86 -21.50
C ILE A 224 8.98 15.94 -22.59
N GLY A 225 7.94 15.92 -23.43
CA GLY A 225 7.73 16.93 -24.46
C GLY A 225 7.54 18.33 -23.88
N ALA A 226 6.70 18.46 -22.87
CA ALA A 226 6.40 19.72 -22.20
C ALA A 226 7.59 20.26 -21.38
N ILE A 227 8.48 19.42 -20.86
CA ILE A 227 9.73 19.88 -20.24
C ILE A 227 10.65 20.49 -21.30
N GLN A 228 10.78 19.87 -22.47
CA GLN A 228 11.62 20.40 -23.55
C GLN A 228 11.05 21.69 -24.15
N GLN A 229 9.72 21.71 -24.35
CA GLN A 229 8.97 22.83 -24.90
C GLN A 229 7.82 23.22 -23.95
N PRO A 230 8.12 24.01 -22.89
CA PRO A 230 7.13 24.38 -21.90
C PRO A 230 5.96 25.14 -22.51
N PRO A 231 4.70 24.81 -22.14
CA PRO A 231 3.52 25.44 -22.74
C PRO A 231 3.34 26.91 -22.30
N MET A 232 4.04 27.32 -21.24
CA MET A 232 4.10 28.69 -20.74
C MET A 232 5.39 29.39 -21.22
N LYS A 233 5.32 30.70 -21.46
CA LYS A 233 6.49 31.53 -21.82
C LYS A 233 7.24 32.09 -20.61
N LYS A 234 6.61 32.11 -19.44
CA LYS A 234 7.14 32.68 -18.20
C LYS A 234 6.87 31.78 -17.00
N ILE A 235 7.77 31.84 -16.01
CA ILE A 235 7.57 31.33 -14.66
C ILE A 235 7.69 32.52 -13.71
N GLY A 236 6.61 32.83 -13.00
CA GLY A 236 6.47 34.12 -12.31
C GLY A 236 6.67 35.28 -13.30
N VAL A 237 7.67 36.13 -13.03
CA VAL A 237 7.98 37.30 -13.86
C VAL A 237 9.04 37.04 -14.94
N MET A 238 9.82 35.95 -14.82
CA MET A 238 10.97 35.64 -15.67
C MET A 238 10.58 34.76 -16.86
N ALA A 239 11.33 34.82 -17.96
CA ALA A 239 11.14 33.90 -19.07
C ALA A 239 11.59 32.48 -18.68
N VAL A 240 10.95 31.45 -19.22
CA VAL A 240 11.29 30.06 -18.87
C VAL A 240 12.74 29.74 -19.21
N ASP A 241 13.27 30.27 -20.31
CA ASP A 241 14.67 30.07 -20.71
C ASP A 241 15.67 30.72 -19.73
N ASP A 242 15.27 31.78 -19.03
CA ASP A 242 16.11 32.41 -17.99
C ASP A 242 16.10 31.58 -16.70
N VAL A 243 14.93 31.04 -16.33
CA VAL A 243 14.78 30.21 -15.12
C VAL A 243 15.44 28.86 -15.31
N PHE A 244 15.16 28.18 -16.44
CA PHE A 244 15.68 26.85 -16.73
C PHE A 244 16.04 26.74 -18.23
N PRO A 245 17.31 26.96 -18.60
CA PRO A 245 17.75 27.03 -19.99
C PRO A 245 17.47 25.75 -20.77
N ALA A 246 17.25 25.89 -22.09
CA ALA A 246 16.90 24.77 -22.98
C ALA A 246 17.86 23.57 -22.89
N LYS A 247 19.17 23.83 -22.71
CA LYS A 247 20.18 22.76 -22.52
C LYS A 247 19.93 21.94 -21.26
N ASP A 248 19.59 22.62 -20.16
CA ASP A 248 19.33 21.95 -18.88
C ASP A 248 17.97 21.23 -18.91
N ARG A 249 16.95 21.82 -19.55
CA ARG A 249 15.66 21.15 -19.79
C ARG A 249 15.82 19.88 -20.62
N PHE A 250 16.64 19.94 -21.67
CA PHE A 250 16.97 18.76 -22.47
C PHE A 250 17.66 17.68 -21.63
N LYS A 251 18.57 18.07 -20.72
CA LYS A 251 19.22 17.12 -19.80
C LYS A 251 18.20 16.44 -18.87
N LEU A 252 17.27 17.19 -18.29
CA LEU A 252 16.20 16.64 -17.44
C LEU A 252 15.30 15.68 -18.23
N ALA A 253 14.87 16.09 -19.43
CA ALA A 253 14.07 15.26 -20.33
C ALA A 253 14.79 13.95 -20.69
N MET A 254 16.11 14.00 -20.94
CA MET A 254 16.92 12.82 -21.19
C MET A 254 17.03 11.90 -19.95
N GLN A 255 17.10 12.45 -18.73
CA GLN A 255 17.10 11.63 -17.51
C GLN A 255 15.78 10.86 -17.37
N ILE A 256 14.64 11.52 -17.59
CA ILE A 256 13.32 10.87 -17.56
C ILE A 256 13.22 9.81 -18.66
N ASN A 257 13.65 10.13 -19.89
CA ASN A 257 13.65 9.17 -20.98
C ASN A 257 14.51 7.93 -20.69
N ASN A 258 15.71 8.12 -20.10
CA ASN A 258 16.59 6.99 -19.77
C ASN A 258 15.98 6.08 -18.70
N LEU A 259 15.24 6.66 -17.74
CA LEU A 259 14.49 5.89 -16.77
C LEU A 259 13.40 5.05 -17.46
N LEU A 260 12.61 5.66 -18.36
CA LEU A 260 11.56 4.96 -19.11
C LEU A 260 12.08 3.83 -20.00
N ALA A 261 13.24 4.06 -20.61
CA ALA A 261 13.92 3.09 -21.47
C ALA A 261 14.63 1.99 -20.67
N SER A 262 14.71 2.13 -19.34
CA SER A 262 15.33 1.10 -18.51
C SER A 262 14.42 -0.15 -18.44
N PRO A 263 14.98 -1.36 -18.56
CA PRO A 263 14.20 -2.59 -18.46
C PRO A 263 13.43 -2.71 -17.14
N GLY A 264 13.97 -2.19 -16.04
CA GLY A 264 13.32 -2.18 -14.74
C GLY A 264 12.04 -1.35 -14.71
N PHE A 265 11.94 -0.29 -15.51
CA PHE A 265 10.75 0.58 -15.53
C PHE A 265 9.57 -0.01 -16.30
N GLU A 266 9.77 -1.02 -17.15
CA GLU A 266 8.67 -1.73 -17.83
C GLU A 266 7.68 -2.32 -16.81
N ALA A 267 8.18 -2.89 -15.72
CA ALA A 267 7.34 -3.48 -14.66
C ALA A 267 6.47 -2.43 -13.95
N TRP A 268 6.85 -1.15 -13.98
CA TRP A 268 6.06 -0.03 -13.44
C TRP A 268 4.96 0.45 -14.37
N ARG A 269 4.93 -0.04 -15.61
CA ARG A 269 3.90 0.28 -16.60
C ARG A 269 2.79 -0.76 -16.65
N GLN A 270 3.03 -1.95 -16.11
CA GLN A 270 2.14 -3.10 -16.21
C GLN A 270 1.26 -3.26 -14.96
N GLY A 271 0.18 -4.03 -15.12
CA GLY A 271 -0.72 -4.39 -14.02
C GLY A 271 -1.88 -3.41 -13.82
N VAL A 272 -2.42 -3.41 -12.60
CA VAL A 272 -3.59 -2.58 -12.26
C VAL A 272 -3.16 -1.13 -12.11
N ALA A 273 -4.01 -0.18 -12.51
CA ALA A 273 -3.73 1.22 -12.25
C ALA A 273 -3.66 1.50 -10.74
N LEU A 274 -2.75 2.38 -10.32
CA LEU A 274 -2.76 2.95 -8.98
C LEU A 274 -4.04 3.80 -8.81
N ASP A 275 -5.04 3.21 -8.17
CA ASP A 275 -6.37 3.78 -7.96
C ASP A 275 -6.86 3.33 -6.57
N ALA A 276 -7.09 4.29 -5.68
CA ALA A 276 -7.44 3.99 -4.29
C ALA A 276 -8.75 3.20 -4.17
N GLN A 277 -9.76 3.51 -5.00
CA GLN A 277 -11.05 2.83 -4.95
C GLN A 277 -10.90 1.35 -5.31
N LYS A 278 -10.10 1.03 -6.33
CA LYS A 278 -9.82 -0.35 -6.76
C LYS A 278 -8.91 -1.11 -5.80
N LEU A 279 -8.05 -0.41 -5.07
CA LEU A 279 -7.24 -0.99 -4.00
C LEU A 279 -8.06 -1.26 -2.74
N LEU A 280 -9.11 -0.49 -2.47
CA LEU A 280 -9.97 -0.69 -1.29
C LEU A 280 -11.11 -1.67 -1.56
N TYR A 281 -11.67 -1.70 -2.77
CA TYR A 281 -12.84 -2.51 -3.09
C TYR A 281 -12.72 -3.21 -4.44
N THR A 282 -13.36 -4.35 -4.57
CA THR A 282 -13.58 -5.01 -5.86
C THR A 282 -14.63 -4.25 -6.68
N ASP A 283 -14.74 -4.56 -7.98
CA ASP A 283 -15.81 -4.03 -8.84
C ASP A 283 -17.22 -4.42 -8.34
N SER A 284 -17.33 -5.50 -7.57
CA SER A 284 -18.59 -5.93 -6.92
C SER A 284 -18.84 -5.26 -5.56
N GLY A 285 -17.94 -4.40 -5.09
CA GLY A 285 -18.03 -3.71 -3.80
C GLY A 285 -17.58 -4.54 -2.59
N LYS A 286 -16.97 -5.73 -2.81
CA LYS A 286 -16.37 -6.52 -1.73
C LYS A 286 -15.11 -5.77 -1.23
N PRO A 287 -14.88 -5.65 0.08
CA PRO A 287 -13.68 -5.00 0.59
C PRO A 287 -12.43 -5.81 0.24
N ARG A 288 -11.30 -5.13 0.09
CA ARG A 288 -9.99 -5.74 -0.16
C ARG A 288 -9.08 -5.55 1.05
N VAL A 289 -8.26 -6.57 1.30
CA VAL A 289 -7.02 -6.45 2.07
C VAL A 289 -5.87 -6.42 1.06
N SER A 290 -5.43 -5.22 0.75
CA SER A 290 -4.40 -4.93 -0.24
C SER A 290 -3.05 -4.79 0.44
N VAL A 291 -2.26 -5.86 0.39
CA VAL A 291 -0.88 -5.88 0.89
C VAL A 291 0.03 -5.31 -0.19
N ILE A 292 0.58 -4.14 0.02
CA ILE A 292 1.49 -3.48 -0.91
C ILE A 292 2.93 -3.82 -0.50
N SER A 293 3.49 -4.86 -1.11
CA SER A 293 4.86 -5.27 -0.82
C SER A 293 5.85 -4.36 -1.54
N ILE A 294 6.72 -3.72 -0.77
CA ILE A 294 7.79 -2.83 -1.29
C ILE A 294 9.18 -3.30 -0.83
N ALA A 295 9.28 -4.53 -0.33
CA ALA A 295 10.51 -5.10 0.21
C ALA A 295 11.62 -5.22 -0.85
N HIS A 296 11.25 -5.48 -2.11
CA HIS A 296 12.18 -5.61 -3.24
C HIS A 296 12.67 -4.27 -3.80
N LEU A 297 11.97 -3.17 -3.52
CA LEU A 297 12.30 -1.85 -4.03
C LEU A 297 13.51 -1.24 -3.31
N ASN A 298 14.30 -0.46 -4.04
CA ASN A 298 15.33 0.39 -3.44
C ASN A 298 14.70 1.63 -2.78
N ASP A 299 15.49 2.39 -1.99
CA ASP A 299 14.93 3.50 -1.20
C ASP A 299 14.28 4.60 -2.06
N ASN A 300 14.82 4.94 -3.23
CA ASN A 300 14.22 5.93 -4.12
C ASN A 300 12.91 5.43 -4.71
N GLU A 301 12.85 4.17 -5.14
CA GLU A 301 11.64 3.52 -5.65
C GLU A 301 10.56 3.42 -4.57
N ARG A 302 10.95 3.07 -3.34
CA ARG A 302 10.03 3.03 -2.18
C ARG A 302 9.43 4.40 -1.92
N MET A 303 10.26 5.43 -1.81
CA MET A 303 9.79 6.79 -1.53
C MET A 303 8.91 7.32 -2.67
N PHE A 304 9.30 7.08 -3.92
CA PHE A 304 8.49 7.42 -5.09
C PHE A 304 7.10 6.77 -5.00
N PHE A 305 7.05 5.45 -4.86
CA PHE A 305 5.79 4.72 -4.86
C PHE A 305 4.90 5.09 -3.68
N VAL A 306 5.46 5.18 -2.46
CA VAL A 306 4.69 5.54 -1.25
C VAL A 306 4.14 6.97 -1.38
N THR A 307 4.91 7.91 -1.94
CA THR A 307 4.44 9.28 -2.18
C THR A 307 3.22 9.30 -3.11
N LEU A 308 3.27 8.54 -4.20
CA LEU A 308 2.14 8.45 -5.13
C LEU A 308 0.93 7.77 -4.50
N LEU A 309 1.13 6.65 -3.81
CA LEU A 309 0.05 5.92 -3.13
C LEU A 309 -0.66 6.80 -2.10
N LEU A 310 0.09 7.52 -1.26
CA LEU A 310 -0.51 8.40 -0.25
C LEU A 310 -1.21 9.60 -0.89
N SER A 311 -0.66 10.16 -1.97
CA SER A 311 -1.29 11.26 -2.71
C SER A 311 -2.63 10.83 -3.33
N GLU A 312 -2.67 9.63 -3.90
CA GLU A 312 -3.88 9.01 -4.45
C GLU A 312 -4.91 8.75 -3.34
N LEU A 313 -4.49 8.23 -2.19
CA LEU A 313 -5.38 8.01 -1.05
C LEU A 313 -5.97 9.32 -0.50
N VAL A 314 -5.17 10.39 -0.40
CA VAL A 314 -5.66 11.70 0.03
C VAL A 314 -6.66 12.27 -0.97
N GLY A 315 -6.36 12.19 -2.27
CA GLY A 315 -7.28 12.60 -3.33
C GLY A 315 -8.60 11.84 -3.27
N TRP A 316 -8.54 10.52 -3.09
CA TRP A 316 -9.72 9.68 -2.92
C TRP A 316 -10.52 10.05 -1.67
N MET A 317 -9.87 10.19 -0.50
CA MET A 317 -10.54 10.56 0.75
C MET A 317 -11.28 11.90 0.65
N ARG A 318 -10.66 12.90 0.02
CA ARG A 318 -11.28 14.23 -0.19
C ARG A 318 -12.47 14.22 -1.16
N SER A 319 -12.58 13.20 -2.00
CA SER A 319 -13.73 13.02 -2.90
C SER A 319 -14.90 12.25 -2.25
N GLN A 320 -14.68 11.63 -1.08
CA GLN A 320 -15.73 10.93 -0.36
C GLN A 320 -16.67 11.92 0.35
N ALA A 321 -17.92 11.51 0.54
CA ALA A 321 -18.84 12.23 1.40
C ALA A 321 -18.29 12.22 2.84
N GLY A 322 -18.29 13.37 3.50
CA GLY A 322 -17.94 13.45 4.92
C GLY A 322 -18.87 12.58 5.77
N THR A 323 -18.31 11.93 6.78
CA THR A 323 -19.12 11.23 7.78
C THR A 323 -19.78 12.27 8.69
N SER A 324 -21.09 12.13 8.92
CA SER A 324 -21.76 12.88 9.99
C SER A 324 -21.18 12.40 11.31
N SER A 325 -20.54 13.31 12.05
CA SER A 325 -20.04 13.07 13.41
C SER A 325 -21.14 12.62 14.37
#